data_AF-A0A7C6JUE5-F1
#
_entry.id   AF-A0A7C6JUE5-F1
#
_cell.length_a   1.000
_cell.length_b   1.000
_cell.length_c   1.000
_cell.angle_alpha   90.00
_cell.angle_beta   90.00
_cell.angle_gamma   90.00
#
_symmetry.space_group_name_H-M   'P 1'
#
loop_
_entity.id
_entity.type
_entity.pdbx_description
1 polymer ?
#
loop_
_entity_poly.entity_id
_entity_poly.type
_entity_poly.pdbx_seq_one_letter_code
_entity_poly.pdbx_strand_id
1 'polypeptide(L)'
;MEYTKLLEGQGLSEEQIKSIVKAMWKNRIFITHEEHLEERYQKMRLQRNLLKKKLELAEKAVKNAQRIMETQEDIGQIRSYYEGKMNSLKQEYEEKIIRTRIDEAIRTSLGNTRYPELLAAKVDKSKVTFDMDGNLTGIEEQLIALQREYKEFFSGPDSSGREKENPGTCFNLILQTDLPIKTARGTSI
;
A
#
# COMPACT_ATOMS: atom_id res chain seq x y z
N MET A 1 47.50 -31.89 -48.27
CA MET A 1 48.43 -31.76 -49.43
C MET A 1 48.51 -30.28 -49.77
N GLU A 2 49.71 -29.73 -49.97
CA GLU A 2 49.83 -28.32 -50.37
C GLU A 2 49.45 -28.13 -51.84
N TYR A 3 48.76 -27.03 -52.15
CA TYR A 3 48.24 -26.76 -53.50
C TYR A 3 49.34 -26.73 -54.57
N THR A 4 50.51 -26.17 -54.27
CA THR A 4 51.65 -26.15 -55.18
C THR A 4 52.15 -27.56 -55.52
N LYS A 5 52.21 -28.45 -54.52
CA LYS A 5 52.59 -29.87 -54.71
C LYS A 5 51.56 -30.65 -55.53
N LEU A 6 50.28 -30.28 -55.45
CA LEU A 6 49.23 -30.85 -56.31
C LEU A 6 49.47 -30.46 -57.78
N LEU A 7 49.83 -29.20 -58.05
CA LEU A 7 50.10 -28.72 -59.40
C LEU A 7 51.39 -29.31 -60.00
N GLU A 8 52.44 -29.46 -59.19
CA GLU A 8 53.68 -30.15 -59.60
C GLU A 8 53.40 -31.60 -59.99
N GLY A 9 52.60 -32.32 -59.18
CA GLY A 9 52.17 -33.69 -59.47
C GLY A 9 51.32 -33.84 -60.73
N GLN A 10 50.71 -32.76 -61.24
CA GLN A 10 49.98 -32.73 -62.50
C GLN A 10 50.84 -32.35 -63.71
N GLY A 11 52.16 -32.14 -63.52
CA GLY A 11 53.10 -31.88 -64.61
C GLY A 11 53.23 -30.41 -65.01
N LEU A 12 52.78 -29.45 -64.19
CA LEU A 12 53.02 -28.03 -64.44
C LEU A 12 54.46 -27.63 -64.08
N SER A 13 55.06 -26.78 -64.90
CA SER A 13 56.39 -26.20 -64.63
C SER A 13 56.34 -25.15 -63.52
N GLU A 14 57.48 -24.95 -62.83
CA GLU A 14 57.59 -24.02 -61.71
C GLU A 14 57.19 -22.57 -62.08
N GLU A 15 57.47 -22.15 -63.31
CA GLU A 15 57.12 -20.83 -63.84
C GLU A 15 55.60 -20.67 -64.01
N GLN A 16 54.92 -21.70 -64.52
CA GLN A 16 53.46 -21.72 -64.65
C GLN A 16 52.79 -21.69 -63.29
N ILE A 17 53.31 -22.44 -62.32
CA ILE A 17 52.79 -22.46 -60.94
C ILE A 17 52.90 -21.07 -60.29
N LYS A 18 54.05 -20.38 -60.43
CA LYS A 18 54.22 -19.01 -59.93
C LYS A 18 53.23 -18.03 -60.55
N SER A 19 52.98 -18.16 -61.86
CA SER A 19 51.98 -17.35 -62.57
C SER A 19 50.56 -17.59 -62.06
N ILE A 20 50.17 -18.85 -61.87
CA ILE A 20 48.86 -19.25 -61.33
C ILE A 20 48.69 -18.68 -59.92
N VAL A 21 49.65 -18.90 -59.03
CA VAL A 21 49.59 -18.38 -57.66
C VAL A 21 49.44 -16.85 -57.68
N LYS A 22 50.23 -16.13 -58.48
CA LYS A 22 50.11 -14.66 -58.61
C LYS A 22 48.72 -14.24 -59.12
N ALA A 23 48.15 -14.96 -60.08
CA ALA A 23 46.80 -14.70 -60.59
C ALA A 23 45.72 -14.99 -59.52
N MET A 24 45.89 -16.02 -58.70
CA MET A 24 44.98 -16.31 -57.58
C MET A 24 44.95 -15.18 -56.56
N TRP A 25 46.11 -14.67 -56.16
CA TRP A 25 46.21 -13.50 -55.28
C TRP A 25 45.53 -12.27 -55.90
N LYS A 26 45.79 -11.98 -57.17
CA LYS A 26 45.18 -10.85 -57.89
C LYS A 26 43.66 -10.96 -57.96
N ASN A 27 43.14 -12.17 -58.14
CA ASN A 27 41.70 -12.44 -58.24
C ASN A 27 41.05 -12.80 -56.90
N ARG A 28 41.79 -12.66 -55.77
CA ARG A 28 41.30 -12.93 -54.41
C ARG A 28 40.75 -14.35 -54.22
N ILE A 29 41.33 -15.32 -54.94
CA ILE A 29 41.01 -16.74 -54.80
C ILE A 29 41.88 -17.30 -53.68
N PHE A 30 41.25 -17.66 -52.57
CA PHE A 30 41.92 -18.27 -51.42
C PHE A 30 41.47 -19.73 -51.29
N ILE A 31 42.42 -20.62 -51.07
CA ILE A 31 42.17 -22.06 -50.94
C ILE A 31 42.24 -22.41 -49.46
N THR A 32 41.26 -23.19 -48.99
CA THR A 32 41.27 -23.76 -47.64
C THR A 32 41.33 -25.28 -47.74
N HIS A 33 41.98 -25.93 -46.77
CA HIS A 33 41.99 -27.39 -46.72
C HIS A 33 40.68 -27.98 -46.17
N GLU A 34 39.80 -27.16 -45.58
CA GLU A 34 38.45 -27.54 -45.14
C GLU A 34 37.43 -27.36 -46.26
N GLU A 35 36.68 -28.42 -46.56
CA GLU A 35 35.50 -28.36 -47.43
C GLU A 35 34.35 -27.58 -46.75
N HIS A 36 33.50 -26.91 -47.54
CA HIS A 36 32.32 -26.17 -47.07
C HIS A 36 32.58 -25.06 -46.01
N LEU A 37 33.78 -24.47 -45.98
CA LEU A 37 34.14 -23.44 -45.00
C LEU A 37 33.19 -22.22 -45.02
N GLU A 38 32.79 -21.76 -46.21
CA GLU A 38 31.86 -20.65 -46.37
C GLU A 38 30.50 -20.96 -45.71
N GLU A 39 29.93 -22.14 -45.97
CA GLU A 39 28.67 -22.56 -45.35
C GLU A 39 28.77 -22.64 -43.83
N ARG A 40 29.89 -23.17 -43.32
CA ARG A 40 30.16 -23.25 -41.87
C ARG A 40 30.27 -21.86 -41.26
N TYR A 41 30.96 -20.94 -41.91
CA TYR A 41 31.09 -19.55 -41.47
C TYR A 41 29.74 -18.83 -41.46
N GLN A 42 28.93 -19.00 -42.51
CA GLN A 42 27.58 -18.42 -42.57
C GLN A 42 26.68 -18.98 -41.45
N LYS A 43 26.67 -20.30 -41.23
CA LYS A 43 25.94 -20.93 -40.11
C LYS A 43 26.39 -20.38 -38.76
N MET A 44 27.69 -20.31 -38.52
CA MET A 44 28.27 -19.75 -37.29
C MET A 44 27.88 -18.28 -37.09
N ARG A 45 27.88 -17.49 -38.16
CA ARG A 45 27.47 -16.08 -38.12
C ARG A 45 25.99 -15.92 -37.78
N LEU A 46 25.13 -16.76 -38.37
CA LEU A 46 23.69 -16.78 -38.08
C LEU A 46 23.43 -17.16 -36.61
N GLN A 47 24.09 -18.22 -36.13
CA GLN A 47 23.98 -18.64 -34.73
C GLN A 47 24.45 -17.56 -33.76
N ARG A 48 25.59 -16.91 -34.03
CA ARG A 48 26.10 -15.78 -33.25
C ARG A 48 25.08 -14.63 -33.20
N ASN A 49 24.52 -14.26 -34.34
CA ASN A 49 23.54 -13.17 -34.42
C ASN A 49 22.24 -13.51 -33.67
N LEU A 50 21.79 -14.75 -33.77
CA LEU A 50 20.62 -15.23 -33.03
C LEU A 50 20.87 -15.25 -31.52
N LEU A 51 22.05 -15.71 -31.09
CA LEU A 51 22.45 -15.71 -29.69
C LEU A 51 22.55 -14.29 -29.13
N LYS A 52 23.14 -13.36 -29.90
CA LYS A 52 23.22 -11.93 -29.53
C LYS A 52 21.84 -11.32 -29.32
N LYS A 53 20.89 -11.57 -30.22
CA LYS A 53 19.49 -11.10 -30.05
C LYS A 53 18.82 -11.70 -28.81
N LYS A 54 19.05 -12.98 -28.53
CA LYS A 54 18.53 -13.63 -27.32
C LYS A 54 19.12 -13.01 -26.04
N LEU A 55 20.43 -12.69 -26.05
CA LEU A 55 21.10 -12.03 -24.94
C LEU A 55 20.50 -10.64 -24.69
N GLU A 56 20.35 -9.82 -25.73
CA GLU A 56 19.75 -8.48 -25.63
C GLU A 56 18.31 -8.53 -25.10
N LEU A 57 17.52 -9.53 -25.50
CA LEU A 57 16.17 -9.75 -24.96
C LEU A 57 16.19 -10.16 -23.48
N ALA A 58 17.10 -11.07 -23.11
CA ALA A 58 17.26 -11.49 -21.72
C ALA A 58 17.69 -10.33 -20.81
N GLU A 59 18.64 -9.49 -21.25
CA GLU A 59 19.08 -8.30 -20.52
C GLU A 59 17.92 -7.30 -20.31
N LYS A 60 17.11 -7.08 -21.35
CA LYS A 60 15.90 -6.23 -21.23
C LYS A 60 14.88 -6.81 -20.24
N ALA A 61 14.66 -8.13 -20.28
CA ALA A 61 13.75 -8.81 -19.37
C ALA A 61 14.23 -8.71 -17.90
N VAL A 62 15.52 -8.95 -17.65
CA VAL A 62 16.13 -8.80 -16.32
C VAL A 62 15.99 -7.36 -15.82
N LYS A 63 16.29 -6.36 -16.65
CA LYS A 63 16.14 -4.94 -16.29
C LYS A 63 14.68 -4.58 -15.97
N ASN A 64 13.73 -5.10 -16.74
CA ASN A 64 12.31 -4.90 -16.47
C ASN A 64 11.88 -5.57 -15.15
N ALA A 65 12.33 -6.80 -14.89
CA ALA A 65 12.04 -7.50 -13.64
C ALA A 65 12.62 -6.76 -12.42
N GLN A 66 13.85 -6.26 -12.50
CA GLN A 66 14.47 -5.43 -11.47
C GLN A 66 13.65 -4.16 -11.17
N ARG A 67 13.23 -3.42 -12.20
CA ARG A 67 12.36 -2.23 -12.01
C ARG A 67 11.04 -2.58 -11.33
N ILE A 68 10.41 -3.69 -11.73
CA ILE A 68 9.15 -4.14 -11.11
C ILE A 68 9.39 -4.43 -9.62
N MET A 69 10.47 -5.12 -9.27
CA MET A 69 10.83 -5.42 -7.88
C MET A 69 11.09 -4.15 -7.06
N GLU A 70 11.85 -3.18 -7.58
CA GLU A 70 12.10 -1.88 -6.93
C GLU A 70 10.78 -1.14 -6.65
N THR A 71 9.89 -1.04 -7.65
CA THR A 71 8.58 -0.40 -7.45
C THR A 71 7.67 -1.15 -6.49
N GLN A 72 7.84 -2.48 -6.34
CA GLN A 72 7.02 -3.30 -5.44
C GLN A 72 7.36 -3.01 -3.97
N GLU A 73 8.65 -2.81 -3.64
CA GLU A 73 9.08 -2.39 -2.30
C GLU A 73 8.53 -1.00 -1.96
N ASP A 74 8.59 -0.06 -2.91
CA ASP A 74 8.04 1.29 -2.76
C ASP A 74 6.52 1.28 -2.52
N ILE A 75 5.77 0.48 -3.29
CA ILE A 75 4.31 0.33 -3.10
C ILE A 75 4.00 -0.28 -1.72
N GLY A 76 4.82 -1.21 -1.23
CA GLY A 76 4.68 -1.80 0.11
C GLY A 76 4.86 -0.77 1.22
N GLN A 77 5.90 0.06 1.15
CA GLN A 77 6.16 1.13 2.11
C GLN A 77 5.04 2.19 2.07
N ILE A 78 4.60 2.60 0.87
CA ILE A 78 3.49 3.53 0.69
C ILE A 78 2.21 2.98 1.32
N ARG A 79 1.89 1.70 1.07
CA ARG A 79 0.71 1.05 1.67
C ARG A 79 0.77 1.07 3.19
N SER A 80 1.89 0.63 3.78
CA SER A 80 2.06 0.60 5.24
C SER A 80 1.93 1.99 5.86
N TYR A 81 2.51 3.02 5.22
CA TYR A 81 2.37 4.41 5.65
C TYR A 81 0.91 4.89 5.65
N TYR A 82 0.17 4.65 4.57
CA TYR A 82 -1.23 5.06 4.47
C TYR A 82 -2.16 4.23 5.36
N GLU A 83 -1.91 2.93 5.54
CA GLU A 83 -2.62 2.08 6.50
C GLU A 83 -2.40 2.55 7.94
N GLY A 84 -1.16 2.88 8.30
CA GLY A 84 -0.83 3.47 9.60
C GLY A 84 -1.59 4.78 9.84
N LYS A 85 -1.53 5.71 8.88
CA LYS A 85 -2.30 6.97 8.95
C LYS A 85 -3.81 6.74 9.08
N MET A 86 -4.37 5.81 8.31
CA MET A 86 -5.80 5.49 8.36
C MET A 86 -6.21 4.96 9.74
N ASN A 87 -5.40 4.08 10.34
CA ASN A 87 -5.68 3.54 11.66
C ASN A 87 -5.59 4.61 12.76
N SER A 88 -4.55 5.44 12.74
CA SER A 88 -4.43 6.56 13.69
C SER A 88 -5.60 7.53 13.56
N LEU A 89 -6.02 7.85 12.34
CA LEU A 89 -7.13 8.76 12.09
C LEU A 89 -8.46 8.17 12.58
N LYS A 90 -8.69 6.87 12.39
CA LYS A 90 -9.87 6.17 12.94
C LYS A 90 -9.91 6.24 14.47
N GLN A 91 -8.80 5.94 15.13
CA GLN A 91 -8.68 6.01 16.59
C GLN A 91 -8.95 7.44 17.09
N GLU A 92 -8.37 8.46 16.45
CA GLU A 92 -8.60 9.86 16.82
C GLU A 92 -10.09 10.26 16.67
N TYR A 93 -10.74 9.85 15.57
CA TYR A 93 -12.17 10.12 15.38
C TYR A 93 -13.05 9.36 16.38
N GLU A 94 -12.76 8.09 16.65
CA GLU A 94 -13.49 7.30 17.64
C GLU A 94 -13.36 7.92 19.04
N GLU A 95 -12.14 8.29 19.45
CA GLU A 95 -11.91 9.00 20.70
C GLU A 95 -12.67 10.33 20.75
N LYS A 96 -12.64 11.11 19.66
CA LYS A 96 -13.34 12.40 19.59
C LYS A 96 -14.86 12.24 19.68
N ILE A 97 -15.43 11.24 19.02
CA ILE A 97 -16.85 10.92 19.09
C ILE A 97 -17.22 10.51 20.51
N ILE A 98 -16.42 9.63 21.13
CA ILE A 98 -16.62 9.18 22.51
C ILE A 98 -16.59 10.38 23.47
N ARG A 99 -15.56 11.24 23.38
CA ARG A 99 -15.45 12.45 24.22
C ARG A 99 -16.62 13.39 24.03
N THR A 100 -17.05 13.63 22.79
CA THR A 100 -18.19 14.51 22.50
C THR A 100 -19.48 13.97 23.12
N ARG A 101 -19.75 12.67 23.00
CA ARG A 101 -20.92 12.03 23.59
C ARG A 101 -20.90 12.06 25.12
N ILE A 102 -19.74 11.84 25.72
CA ILE A 102 -19.56 11.98 27.18
C ILE A 102 -19.86 13.43 27.61
N ASP A 103 -19.33 14.41 26.89
CA ASP A 103 -19.56 15.83 27.18
C ASP A 103 -21.04 16.23 27.06
N GLU A 104 -21.73 15.75 26.03
CA GLU A 104 -23.17 15.99 25.83
C GLU A 104 -24.01 15.36 26.94
N ALA A 105 -23.70 14.13 27.35
CA ALA A 105 -24.43 13.46 28.43
C ALA A 105 -24.21 14.13 29.79
N ILE A 106 -22.98 14.59 30.08
CA ILE A 106 -22.68 15.37 31.30
C ILE A 106 -23.46 16.69 31.28
N ARG A 107 -23.47 17.41 30.16
CA ARG A 107 -24.24 18.66 30.03
C ARG A 107 -25.73 18.44 30.20
N THR A 108 -26.27 17.38 29.60
CA THR A 108 -27.70 17.05 29.68
C THR A 108 -28.11 16.71 31.11
N SER A 109 -27.32 15.89 31.79
CA SER A 109 -27.59 15.50 33.19
C SER A 109 -27.48 16.67 34.17
N LEU A 110 -26.61 17.65 33.89
CA LEU A 110 -26.44 18.85 34.71
C LEU A 110 -27.34 20.03 34.30
N GLY A 111 -28.18 19.91 33.27
CA GLY A 111 -28.92 21.03 32.68
C GLY A 111 -29.82 21.81 33.64
N ASN A 112 -30.27 21.18 34.74
CA ASN A 112 -31.13 21.79 35.76
C ASN A 112 -30.37 22.32 36.99
N THR A 113 -29.03 22.27 36.97
CA THR A 113 -28.18 22.72 38.08
C THR A 113 -27.79 24.19 37.95
N ARG A 114 -27.41 24.83 39.06
CA ARG A 114 -26.81 26.16 39.07
C ARG A 114 -25.36 26.03 38.60
N TYR A 115 -25.04 26.69 37.48
CA TYR A 115 -23.71 26.68 36.84
C TYR A 115 -23.28 25.30 36.28
N PRO A 116 -23.99 24.77 35.28
CA PRO A 116 -23.74 23.43 34.73
C PRO A 116 -22.33 23.26 34.14
N GLU A 117 -21.76 24.28 33.50
CA GLU A 117 -20.40 24.21 32.93
C GLU A 117 -19.31 24.09 34.02
N LEU A 118 -19.52 24.71 35.20
CA LEU A 118 -18.57 24.60 36.32
C LEU A 118 -18.61 23.21 36.95
N LEU A 119 -19.81 22.63 37.09
CA LEU A 119 -20.01 21.28 37.60
C LEU A 119 -19.52 20.22 36.59
N ALA A 120 -19.72 20.43 35.29
CA ALA A 120 -19.22 19.54 34.24
C ALA A 120 -17.69 19.43 34.25
N ALA A 121 -16.98 20.52 34.59
CA ALA A 121 -15.52 20.51 34.73
C ALA A 121 -15.02 19.71 35.94
N LYS A 122 -15.89 19.38 36.91
CA LYS A 122 -15.55 18.56 38.08
C LYS A 122 -15.78 17.06 37.87
N VAL A 123 -16.46 16.68 36.78
CA VAL A 123 -16.69 15.29 36.41
C VAL A 123 -15.41 14.67 35.83
N ASP A 124 -15.02 13.52 36.34
CA ASP A 124 -13.88 12.74 35.88
C ASP A 124 -14.29 11.93 34.63
N LYS A 125 -14.15 12.58 33.47
CA LYS A 125 -14.49 12.01 32.15
C LYS A 125 -13.75 10.71 31.82
N SER A 126 -12.60 10.45 32.46
CA SER A 126 -11.82 9.23 32.23
C SER A 126 -12.46 7.97 32.81
N LYS A 127 -13.36 8.13 33.77
CA LYS A 127 -14.12 7.06 34.42
C LYS A 127 -15.53 6.88 33.83
N VAL A 128 -15.85 7.61 32.76
CA VAL A 128 -17.12 7.50 32.04
C VAL A 128 -16.86 6.71 30.76
N THR A 129 -17.56 5.58 30.61
CA THR A 129 -17.34 4.64 29.50
C THR A 129 -18.66 4.20 28.88
N PHE A 130 -18.59 3.63 27.67
CA PHE A 130 -19.74 2.96 27.07
C PHE A 130 -19.78 1.49 27.47
N ASP A 131 -20.96 0.98 27.80
CA ASP A 131 -21.18 -0.46 27.95
C ASP A 131 -21.36 -1.15 26.60
N MET A 132 -21.56 -2.48 26.63
CA MET A 132 -21.75 -3.30 25.44
C MET A 132 -23.02 -2.94 24.65
N ASP A 133 -24.00 -2.31 25.30
CA ASP A 133 -25.28 -1.90 24.72
C ASP A 133 -25.22 -0.46 24.17
N GLY A 134 -24.08 0.23 24.33
CA GLY A 134 -23.87 1.60 23.87
C GLY A 134 -24.40 2.67 24.83
N ASN A 135 -24.73 2.32 26.08
CA ASN A 135 -25.12 3.27 27.12
C ASN A 135 -23.90 3.76 27.91
N LEU A 136 -24.00 4.97 28.44
CA LEU A 136 -22.96 5.57 29.29
C LEU A 136 -23.05 5.02 30.72
N THR A 137 -21.92 4.51 31.22
CA THR A 137 -21.76 3.96 32.56
C THR A 137 -20.77 4.78 33.37
N GLY A 138 -20.87 4.73 34.70
CA GLY A 138 -20.00 5.48 35.63
C GLY A 138 -20.35 6.96 35.82
N ILE A 139 -21.19 7.54 34.94
CA ILE A 139 -21.65 8.93 35.07
C ILE A 139 -22.61 9.12 36.26
N GLU A 140 -23.47 8.15 36.56
CA GLU A 140 -24.44 8.23 37.65
C GLU A 140 -23.77 8.30 39.03
N GLU A 141 -22.76 7.45 39.28
CA GLU A 141 -22.02 7.44 40.54
C GLU A 141 -21.32 8.77 40.79
N GLN A 142 -20.74 9.36 39.73
CA GLN A 142 -20.09 10.66 39.82
C GLN A 142 -21.09 11.79 40.06
N LEU A 143 -22.26 11.76 39.42
CA LEU A 143 -23.31 12.74 39.66
C LEU A 143 -23.84 12.67 41.09
N ILE A 144 -24.01 11.47 41.65
CA ILE A 144 -24.43 11.28 43.06
C ILE A 144 -23.37 11.83 44.02
N ALA A 145 -22.09 11.55 43.76
CA ALA A 145 -20.98 12.10 44.55
C ALA A 145 -20.94 13.64 44.47
N LEU A 146 -21.07 14.18 43.26
CA LEU A 146 -21.09 15.62 43.00
C LEU A 146 -22.29 16.29 43.68
N GLN A 147 -23.46 15.67 43.66
CA GLN A 147 -24.66 16.17 44.33
C GLN A 147 -24.52 16.20 45.85
N ARG A 148 -23.79 15.25 46.44
CA ARG A 148 -23.49 15.24 47.89
C ARG A 148 -22.52 16.34 48.28
N GLU A 149 -21.49 16.58 47.48
CA GLU A 149 -20.46 17.59 47.74
C GLU A 149 -20.96 19.02 47.46
N TYR A 150 -21.77 19.19 46.41
CA TYR A 150 -22.20 20.49 45.88
C TYR A 150 -23.72 20.70 46.00
N LYS A 151 -24.34 20.23 47.09
CA LYS A 151 -25.80 20.21 47.29
C LYS A 151 -26.50 21.54 46.97
N GLU A 152 -25.87 22.66 47.29
CA GLU A 152 -26.40 24.02 47.05
C GLU A 152 -26.54 24.36 45.55
N PHE A 153 -25.75 23.73 44.69
CA PHE A 153 -25.79 23.93 43.24
C PHE A 153 -26.83 23.03 42.55
N PHE A 154 -27.23 21.93 43.18
CA PHE A 154 -28.30 21.03 42.72
C PHE A 154 -29.67 21.39 43.32
N SER A 155 -29.69 22.33 44.26
CA SER A 155 -30.91 22.90 44.80
C SER A 155 -31.41 23.96 43.81
N GLY A 156 -32.54 23.70 43.16
CA GLY A 156 -33.18 24.65 42.24
C GLY A 156 -33.44 26.02 42.91
N PRO A 157 -33.82 27.05 42.12
CA PRO A 157 -34.23 28.33 42.70
C PRO A 157 -35.30 28.06 43.77
N ASP A 158 -35.15 28.72 44.92
CA ASP A 158 -35.91 28.48 46.14
C ASP A 158 -37.37 28.08 45.88
N SER A 159 -37.76 27.02 46.59
CA SER A 159 -39.13 26.64 46.90
C SER A 159 -40.12 27.82 46.89
N SER A 160 -40.78 28.07 45.77
CA SER A 160 -42.10 28.71 45.71
C SER A 160 -42.80 28.35 44.40
N GLY A 161 -43.51 27.21 44.41
CA GLY A 161 -44.70 27.05 43.57
C GLY A 161 -44.57 26.32 42.23
N ARG A 162 -43.90 25.16 42.16
CA ARG A 162 -44.29 24.15 41.15
C ARG A 162 -44.42 22.78 41.80
N GLU A 163 -45.62 22.21 41.63
CA GLU A 163 -46.07 20.96 42.22
C GLU A 163 -45.17 19.78 41.84
N LYS A 164 -45.13 18.81 42.75
CA LYS A 164 -44.40 17.56 42.62
C LYS A 164 -44.98 16.74 41.47
N GLU A 165 -44.23 16.55 40.40
CA GLU A 165 -44.47 15.43 39.48
C GLU A 165 -43.50 14.29 39.78
N ASN A 166 -44.05 13.08 39.81
CA ASN A 166 -43.44 11.84 40.30
C ASN A 166 -42.13 11.45 39.56
N PRO A 167 -41.20 10.74 40.24
CA PRO A 167 -40.02 10.20 39.60
C PRO A 167 -40.40 8.94 38.83
N GLY A 168 -40.64 9.09 37.54
CA GLY A 168 -40.87 7.95 36.67
C GLY A 168 -41.37 8.42 35.33
N THR A 169 -40.43 8.80 34.45
CA THR A 169 -40.47 8.76 32.98
C THR A 169 -39.62 9.91 32.42
N CYS A 170 -38.34 9.64 32.16
CA CYS A 170 -37.54 10.36 31.16
C CYS A 170 -36.26 9.55 30.88
N PHE A 171 -36.45 8.38 30.28
CA PHE A 171 -35.36 7.70 29.58
C PHE A 171 -35.95 7.02 28.35
N ASN A 172 -36.36 7.84 27.39
CA ASN A 172 -36.58 7.40 26.01
C ASN A 172 -36.64 8.62 25.10
N LEU A 173 -36.10 8.44 23.88
CA LEU A 173 -35.61 9.43 22.89
C LEU A 173 -34.21 9.96 23.24
N ILE A 174 -33.14 9.67 22.49
CA ILE A 174 -33.03 9.52 21.04
C ILE A 174 -32.00 8.42 20.70
N LEU A 175 -32.49 7.26 20.24
CA LEU A 175 -31.71 6.30 19.45
C LEU A 175 -32.43 6.15 18.11
N GLN A 176 -32.13 7.03 17.16
CA GLN A 176 -32.40 6.81 15.75
C GLN A 176 -31.63 7.85 14.92
N THR A 177 -30.37 7.55 14.65
CA THR A 177 -29.75 7.98 13.40
C THR A 177 -29.20 6.74 12.72
N ASP A 178 -30.07 6.08 11.96
CA ASP A 178 -29.67 5.23 10.86
C ASP A 178 -28.80 6.05 9.90
N LEU A 179 -27.49 5.81 9.93
CA LEU A 179 -26.64 6.12 8.79
C LEU A 179 -26.36 4.80 8.07
N PRO A 180 -26.77 4.64 6.79
CA PRO A 180 -26.56 3.39 6.07
C PRO A 180 -25.06 3.17 5.82
N ILE A 181 -24.52 2.10 6.40
CA ILE A 181 -23.23 1.55 5.99
C ILE A 181 -23.40 0.97 4.58
N LYS A 182 -23.07 1.76 3.57
CA LYS A 182 -22.92 1.28 2.19
C LYS A 182 -21.67 0.39 2.15
N THR A 183 -21.88 -0.92 2.22
CA THR A 183 -20.83 -1.91 1.95
C THR A 183 -20.45 -1.81 0.47
N ALA A 184 -19.33 -1.16 0.18
CA ALA A 184 -18.67 -1.27 -1.11
C ALA A 184 -18.04 -2.67 -1.21
N ARG A 185 -18.83 -3.65 -1.67
CA ARG A 185 -18.27 -4.91 -2.16
C ARG A 185 -17.57 -4.61 -3.48
N GLY A 186 -16.26 -4.84 -3.50
CA GLY A 186 -15.52 -5.00 -4.73
C GLY A 186 -16.07 -6.21 -5.51
N THR A 187 -16.37 -5.98 -6.78
CA THR A 187 -16.46 -7.03 -7.79
C THR A 187 -15.21 -6.92 -8.65
N SER A 188 -14.42 -7.99 -8.59
CA SER A 188 -13.37 -8.33 -9.52
C SER A 188 -13.90 -8.35 -10.96
N ILE A 189 -13.07 -7.87 -11.89
CA ILE A 189 -13.01 -8.30 -13.29
C ILE A 189 -11.62 -8.90 -13.49
#